data_AF-A0A7S1S1A2-F1
#
_entry.id   AF-A0A7S1S1A2-F1
#
_cell.length_a   1.000
_cell.length_b   1.000
_cell.length_c   1.000
_cell.angle_alpha   90.00
_cell.angle_beta   90.00
_cell.angle_gamma   90.00
#
_symmetry.space_group_name_H-M   'P 1'
#
loop_
_entity.id
_entity.type
_entity.pdbx_description
1 polymer ?
#
loop_
_entity_poly.entity_id
_entity_poly.type
_entity_poly.pdbx_seq_one_letter_code
_entity_poly.pdbx_strand_id
1 'polypeptide(L)'
;GRALRFVALDLRADRELVCEAVRHEGAALRHAAEFLRADREVVLEAVRSGDCDWVLDLAAEALRADPDLSPQQAAANALAGPGARARICTVTESDAAAGGIRICLTVGLSGDATREVLLPTDSTLNDLAKEAVSLIGESTVVHLVLPGTPRVSPLDSSRRLVDFL
;
A
#
# COMPACT_ATOMS: atom_id res chain seq x y z
N GLY A 1 -14.41 -12.27 -2.27
CA GLY A 1 -14.80 -12.07 -0.87
C GLY A 1 -15.88 -13.00 -0.34
N ARG A 2 -16.94 -13.37 -1.10
CA ARG A 2 -18.13 -14.07 -0.56
C ARG A 2 -17.93 -15.43 0.14
N ALA A 3 -16.79 -16.10 -0.05
CA ALA A 3 -16.50 -17.37 0.64
C ALA A 3 -16.21 -17.19 2.14
N LEU A 4 -15.76 -15.99 2.57
CA LEU A 4 -15.46 -15.67 3.97
C LEU A 4 -16.65 -15.89 4.92
N ARG A 5 -17.89 -15.74 4.41
CA ARG A 5 -19.11 -15.90 5.22
C ARG A 5 -19.37 -17.35 5.68
N PHE A 6 -18.69 -18.33 5.08
CA PHE A 6 -18.93 -19.75 5.35
C PHE A 6 -17.75 -20.44 6.04
N VAL A 7 -16.59 -19.79 6.12
CA VAL A 7 -15.45 -20.34 6.87
C VAL A 7 -15.64 -20.16 8.37
N ALA A 8 -14.95 -21.03 9.11
CA ALA A 8 -14.90 -21.03 10.57
C ALA A 8 -14.49 -19.65 11.13
N LEU A 9 -14.93 -19.35 12.35
CA LEU A 9 -14.65 -18.05 12.99
C LEU A 9 -13.14 -17.77 13.08
N ASP A 10 -12.32 -18.78 13.32
CA ASP A 10 -10.87 -18.65 13.40
C ASP A 10 -10.26 -18.19 12.08
N LEU A 11 -10.81 -18.64 10.94
CA LEU A 11 -10.36 -18.20 9.61
C LEU A 11 -10.85 -16.80 9.24
N ARG A 12 -11.88 -16.28 9.92
CA ARG A 12 -12.30 -14.87 9.81
C ARG A 12 -11.43 -13.93 10.65
N ALA A 13 -10.67 -14.50 11.57
CA ALA A 13 -9.66 -13.81 12.37
C ALA A 13 -8.25 -13.93 11.73
N ASP A 14 -8.09 -14.75 10.69
CA ASP A 14 -6.85 -14.84 9.94
C ASP A 14 -6.66 -13.61 9.05
N ARG A 15 -5.67 -12.78 9.41
CA ARG A 15 -5.35 -11.52 8.73
C ARG A 15 -4.99 -11.73 7.27
N GLU A 16 -4.19 -12.74 6.93
CA GLU A 16 -3.75 -12.95 5.55
C GLU A 16 -4.92 -13.37 4.66
N LEU A 17 -5.75 -14.29 5.17
CA LEU A 17 -6.94 -14.75 4.46
C LEU A 17 -7.94 -13.61 4.25
N VAL A 18 -8.16 -12.78 5.27
CA VAL A 18 -9.03 -11.60 5.18
C VAL A 18 -8.45 -10.58 4.20
N CYS A 19 -7.15 -10.28 4.25
CA CYS A 19 -6.49 -9.38 3.30
C CYS A 19 -6.69 -9.83 1.84
N GLU A 20 -6.47 -11.11 1.54
CA GLU A 20 -6.70 -11.63 0.19
C GLU A 20 -8.18 -11.53 -0.21
N ALA A 21 -9.10 -11.81 0.72
CA ALA A 21 -10.52 -11.74 0.43
C ALA A 21 -11.03 -10.32 0.19
N VAL A 22 -10.51 -9.30 0.91
CA VAL A 22 -10.86 -7.88 0.70
C VAL A 22 -10.24 -7.31 -0.57
N ARG A 23 -9.02 -7.75 -0.95
CA ARG A 23 -8.41 -7.40 -2.25
C ARG A 23 -9.26 -7.86 -3.42
N HIS A 24 -9.94 -9.00 -3.27
CA HIS A 24 -10.86 -9.52 -4.28
C HIS A 24 -12.25 -8.89 -4.25
N GLU A 25 -12.71 -8.43 -3.09
CA GLU A 25 -14.04 -7.85 -2.89
C GLU A 25 -14.05 -7.09 -1.55
N GLY A 26 -13.99 -5.75 -1.57
CA GLY A 26 -13.84 -4.93 -0.37
C GLY A 26 -14.94 -5.16 0.67
N ALA A 27 -16.17 -5.44 0.22
CA ALA A 27 -17.31 -5.81 1.07
C ALA A 27 -17.09 -7.09 1.90
N ALA A 28 -16.03 -7.85 1.65
CA ALA A 28 -15.64 -9.01 2.45
C ALA A 28 -15.29 -8.64 3.90
N LEU A 29 -14.87 -7.40 4.14
CA LEU A 29 -14.50 -6.87 5.45
C LEU A 29 -15.62 -7.06 6.51
N ARG A 30 -16.89 -7.05 6.10
CA ARG A 30 -18.04 -7.26 7.01
C ARG A 30 -18.06 -8.64 7.67
N HIS A 31 -17.38 -9.61 7.08
CA HIS A 31 -17.29 -10.97 7.62
C HIS A 31 -16.02 -11.18 8.46
N ALA A 32 -15.09 -10.23 8.45
CA ALA A 32 -13.87 -10.31 9.24
C ALA A 32 -14.16 -10.11 10.73
N ALA A 33 -13.26 -10.60 11.58
CA ALA A 33 -13.31 -10.34 13.01
C ALA A 33 -13.24 -8.83 13.32
N GLU A 34 -13.86 -8.40 14.43
CA GLU A 34 -13.96 -6.97 14.77
C GLU A 34 -12.60 -6.28 14.88
N PHE A 35 -11.59 -6.96 15.40
CA PHE A 35 -10.24 -6.40 15.50
C PHE A 35 -9.57 -6.18 14.14
N LEU A 36 -9.90 -6.99 13.11
CA LEU A 36 -9.44 -6.77 11.74
C LEU A 36 -10.20 -5.64 11.03
N ARG A 37 -11.45 -5.39 11.43
CA ARG A 37 -12.20 -4.20 11.00
C ARG A 37 -11.65 -2.91 11.62
N ALA A 38 -10.84 -3.04 12.67
CA ALA A 38 -10.06 -1.96 13.27
C ALA A 38 -8.59 -1.92 12.80
N ASP A 39 -8.18 -2.82 11.90
CA ASP A 39 -6.84 -2.80 11.29
C ASP A 39 -6.84 -1.84 10.10
N ARG A 40 -6.06 -0.75 10.21
CA ARG A 40 -5.94 0.30 9.20
C ARG A 40 -5.50 -0.23 7.85
N GLU A 41 -4.57 -1.19 7.80
CA GLU A 41 -4.06 -1.72 6.53
C GLU A 41 -5.11 -2.60 5.85
N VAL A 42 -5.84 -3.41 6.62
CA VAL A 42 -6.93 -4.25 6.08
C VAL A 42 -8.06 -3.38 5.53
N VAL A 43 -8.43 -2.33 6.26
CA VAL A 43 -9.45 -1.36 5.82
C VAL A 43 -8.98 -0.62 4.58
N LEU A 44 -7.72 -0.16 4.53
CA LEU A 44 -7.16 0.51 3.36
C LEU A 44 -7.25 -0.37 2.10
N GLU A 45 -6.87 -1.65 2.21
CA GLU A 45 -6.95 -2.61 1.10
C GLU A 45 -8.40 -2.85 0.67
N ALA A 46 -9.35 -2.87 1.61
CA ALA A 46 -10.78 -3.00 1.31
C ALA A 46 -11.34 -1.75 0.60
N VAL A 47 -10.92 -0.55 1.01
CA VAL A 47 -11.34 0.71 0.36
C VAL A 47 -10.73 0.80 -1.05
N ARG A 48 -9.47 0.39 -1.21
CA ARG A 48 -8.76 0.40 -2.50
C ARG A 48 -9.40 -0.52 -3.55
N SER A 49 -10.07 -1.60 -3.13
CA SER A 49 -10.75 -2.50 -4.08
C SER A 49 -11.87 -1.79 -4.86
N GLY A 50 -12.35 -0.62 -4.38
CA GLY A 50 -13.25 0.26 -5.12
C GLY A 50 -14.65 -0.30 -5.33
N ASP A 51 -14.99 -1.43 -4.70
CA ASP A 51 -16.26 -2.10 -4.95
C ASP A 51 -17.45 -1.41 -4.29
N CYS A 52 -17.23 -0.55 -3.27
CA CYS A 52 -18.33 0.06 -2.53
C CYS A 52 -17.93 1.28 -1.68
N ASP A 53 -18.70 2.36 -1.80
CA ASP A 53 -18.55 3.60 -1.00
C ASP A 53 -18.77 3.39 0.51
N TRP A 54 -19.51 2.36 0.90
CA TRP A 54 -19.88 2.05 2.29
C TRP A 54 -18.89 1.11 3.01
N VAL A 55 -17.74 0.77 2.40
CA VAL A 55 -16.71 -0.07 3.06
C VAL A 55 -16.19 0.59 4.34
N LEU A 56 -16.12 1.92 4.38
CA LEU A 56 -15.75 2.64 5.60
C LEU A 56 -16.79 2.48 6.72
N ASP A 57 -18.07 2.32 6.40
CA ASP A 57 -19.10 2.04 7.42
C ASP A 57 -18.88 0.68 8.09
N LEU A 58 -18.22 -0.25 7.39
CA LEU A 58 -17.79 -1.53 7.96
C LEU A 58 -16.56 -1.40 8.85
N ALA A 59 -15.72 -0.39 8.67
CA ALA A 59 -14.57 -0.18 9.54
C ALA A 59 -15.02 0.23 10.96
N ALA A 60 -14.10 0.09 11.92
CA ALA A 60 -14.29 0.63 13.26
C ALA A 60 -14.52 2.15 13.21
N GLU A 61 -15.33 2.68 14.11
CA GLU A 61 -15.73 4.10 14.12
C GLU A 61 -14.52 5.05 14.12
N ALA A 62 -13.46 4.70 14.86
CA ALA A 62 -12.22 5.45 14.93
C ALA A 62 -11.51 5.60 13.57
N LEU A 63 -11.72 4.67 12.64
CA LEU A 63 -11.08 4.66 11.32
C LEU A 63 -11.92 5.36 10.24
N ARG A 64 -13.21 5.61 10.49
CA ARG A 64 -14.09 6.28 9.52
C ARG A 64 -13.69 7.72 9.22
N ALA A 65 -13.07 8.38 10.19
CA ALA A 65 -12.60 9.75 10.10
C ALA A 65 -11.12 9.86 9.68
N ASP A 66 -10.46 8.73 9.39
CA ASP A 66 -9.05 8.72 9.02
C ASP A 66 -8.87 9.25 7.57
N PRO A 67 -8.14 10.36 7.37
CA PRO A 67 -7.95 10.93 6.04
C PRO A 67 -7.14 10.01 5.11
N ASP A 68 -6.23 9.20 5.67
CA ASP A 68 -5.40 8.28 4.89
C ASP A 68 -6.22 7.09 4.33
N LEU A 69 -7.38 6.81 4.92
CA LEU A 69 -8.30 5.73 4.50
C LEU A 69 -9.40 6.22 3.54
N SER A 70 -9.38 7.48 3.12
CA SER A 70 -10.36 7.99 2.16
C SER A 70 -10.26 7.26 0.82
N PRO A 71 -11.36 7.06 0.07
CA PRO A 71 -11.33 6.35 -1.21
C PRO A 71 -10.36 6.95 -2.23
N GLN A 72 -10.25 8.29 -2.23
CA GLN A 72 -9.33 9.01 -3.10
C GLN A 72 -7.87 8.72 -2.73
N GLN A 73 -7.53 8.75 -1.44
CA GLN A 73 -6.17 8.48 -0.99
C GLN A 73 -5.81 7.01 -1.17
N ALA A 74 -6.72 6.09 -0.83
CA ALA A 74 -6.54 4.65 -1.04
C ALA A 74 -6.33 4.31 -2.53
N ALA A 75 -7.08 4.94 -3.44
CA ALA A 75 -6.92 4.76 -4.88
C ALA A 75 -5.64 5.42 -5.43
N ALA A 76 -5.23 6.54 -4.85
CA ALA A 76 -3.99 7.23 -5.23
C ALA A 76 -2.74 6.56 -4.64
N ASN A 77 -2.89 5.63 -3.69
CA ASN A 77 -1.81 4.96 -3.00
C ASN A 77 -1.21 3.84 -3.86
N ALA A 78 0.02 4.05 -4.32
CA ALA A 78 0.78 3.10 -5.11
C ALA A 78 1.60 2.12 -4.25
N LEU A 79 1.59 2.24 -2.91
CA LEU A 79 2.28 1.31 -2.03
C LEU A 79 1.43 0.06 -1.79
N ALA A 80 2.07 -1.10 -1.91
CA ALA A 80 1.46 -2.38 -1.67
C ALA A 80 1.46 -2.73 -0.16
N GLY A 81 0.31 -3.16 0.36
CA GLY A 81 0.22 -3.75 1.70
C GLY A 81 0.85 -5.15 1.77
N PRO A 82 1.16 -5.65 2.97
CA PRO A 82 1.80 -6.96 3.15
C PRO A 82 0.98 -8.09 2.51
N GLY A 83 1.67 -8.96 1.77
CA GLY A 83 1.06 -10.07 1.04
C GLY A 83 0.40 -9.70 -0.29
N ALA A 84 0.31 -8.40 -0.66
CA ALA A 84 -0.23 -8.01 -1.95
C ALA A 84 0.66 -8.51 -3.09
N ARG A 85 0.03 -8.94 -4.19
CA ARG A 85 0.72 -9.35 -5.42
C ARG A 85 1.22 -8.12 -6.15
N ALA A 86 2.42 -7.69 -5.79
CA ALA A 86 3.10 -6.53 -6.38
C ALA A 86 4.57 -6.85 -6.64
N ARG A 87 5.16 -6.18 -7.63
CA ARG A 87 6.61 -6.26 -7.87
C ARG A 87 7.36 -5.49 -6.78
N ILE A 88 8.56 -5.97 -6.47
CA ILE A 88 9.47 -5.31 -5.52
C ILE A 88 10.34 -4.33 -6.30
N CYS A 89 10.37 -3.09 -5.82
CA CYS A 89 11.31 -2.05 -6.23
C CYS A 89 12.20 -1.69 -5.05
N THR A 90 13.50 -1.73 -5.27
CA THR A 90 14.49 -1.38 -4.25
C THR A 90 15.14 -0.06 -4.60
N VAL A 91 15.21 0.84 -3.64
CA VAL A 91 16.07 2.03 -3.71
C VAL A 91 17.48 1.61 -3.35
N THR A 92 18.38 1.67 -4.32
CA THR A 92 19.80 1.30 -4.13
C THR A 92 20.63 2.49 -3.71
N GLU A 93 20.33 3.65 -4.28
CA GLU A 93 21.05 4.90 -4.01
C GLU A 93 20.06 6.05 -3.92
N SER A 94 20.34 6.97 -3.00
CA SER A 94 19.57 8.18 -2.81
C SER A 94 20.50 9.34 -2.44
N ASP A 95 20.38 10.46 -3.14
CA ASP A 95 21.11 11.68 -2.85
C ASP A 95 20.18 12.89 -2.86
N ALA A 96 20.03 13.53 -1.71
CA ALA A 96 19.23 14.74 -1.56
C ALA A 96 20.13 15.97 -1.79
N ALA A 97 20.01 16.57 -2.98
CA ALA A 97 20.73 17.78 -3.35
C ALA A 97 19.79 19.00 -3.42
N ALA A 98 20.36 20.21 -3.51
CA ALA A 98 19.60 21.47 -3.55
C ALA A 98 18.59 21.57 -4.71
N GLY A 99 18.68 20.70 -5.72
CA GLY A 99 17.77 20.62 -6.86
C GLY A 99 16.73 19.49 -6.81
N GLY A 100 16.72 18.66 -5.76
CA GLY A 100 15.83 17.50 -5.64
C GLY A 100 16.47 16.28 -5.01
N ILE A 101 15.67 15.23 -4.83
CA ILE A 101 16.08 13.91 -4.36
C ILE A 101 16.31 13.04 -5.59
N ARG A 102 17.57 12.69 -5.85
CA ARG A 102 17.94 11.72 -6.87
C ARG A 102 17.88 10.34 -6.28
N ILE A 103 17.14 9.45 -6.92
CA ILE A 103 16.92 8.09 -6.43
C ILE A 103 17.15 7.12 -7.57
N CYS A 104 17.98 6.11 -7.32
CA CYS A 104 18.14 4.99 -8.22
C CYS A 104 17.15 3.88 -7.81
N LEU A 105 16.14 3.67 -8.64
CA LEU A 105 15.16 2.61 -8.50
C LEU A 105 15.61 1.37 -9.26
N THR A 106 15.62 0.23 -8.59
CA THR A 106 15.90 -1.07 -9.19
C THR A 106 14.66 -1.95 -9.13
N VAL A 107 14.17 -2.41 -10.28
CA VAL A 107 13.01 -3.30 -10.36
C VAL A 107 13.45 -4.76 -10.35
N GLY A 108 12.91 -5.54 -9.43
CA GLY A 108 13.19 -6.97 -9.33
C GLY A 108 14.52 -7.29 -8.63
N LEU A 109 14.83 -8.59 -8.57
CA LEU A 109 15.99 -9.11 -7.82
C LEU A 109 17.26 -9.24 -8.66
N SER A 110 17.17 -9.07 -9.99
CA SER A 110 18.31 -9.27 -10.87
C SER A 110 19.25 -8.07 -10.96
N GLY A 111 18.79 -6.88 -10.56
CA GLY A 111 19.61 -5.66 -10.61
C GLY A 111 19.76 -5.04 -12.00
N ASP A 112 19.19 -5.65 -13.04
CA ASP A 112 19.43 -5.22 -14.44
C ASP A 112 18.56 -4.04 -14.89
N ALA A 113 17.42 -3.83 -14.24
CA ALA A 113 16.47 -2.78 -14.57
C ALA A 113 16.55 -1.65 -13.55
N THR A 114 17.57 -0.80 -13.70
CA THR A 114 17.76 0.40 -12.89
C THR A 114 17.26 1.65 -13.63
N ARG A 115 16.63 2.57 -12.90
CA ARG A 115 16.23 3.89 -13.40
C ARG A 115 16.54 4.96 -12.36
N GLU A 116 17.22 6.01 -12.79
CA GLU A 116 17.38 7.22 -12.00
C GLU A 116 16.11 8.07 -12.12
N VAL A 117 15.60 8.51 -10.97
CA VAL A 117 14.43 9.38 -10.85
C VAL A 117 14.86 10.61 -10.06
N LEU A 118 14.50 11.79 -10.55
CA LEU A 118 14.68 13.05 -9.85
C LEU A 118 13.33 13.51 -9.33
N LEU A 119 13.17 13.51 -8.02
CA LEU A 119 11.96 13.98 -7.34
C LEU A 119 12.22 15.33 -6.66
N PRO A 120 11.23 16.22 -6.59
CA PRO A 120 11.25 17.38 -5.70
C PRO A 120 11.58 17.02 -4.23
N THR A 121 12.11 17.97 -3.46
CA THR A 121 12.46 17.75 -2.05
C THR A 121 11.24 17.62 -1.13
N ASP A 122 10.07 18.07 -1.57
CA ASP A 122 8.79 17.94 -0.89
C ASP A 122 7.99 16.69 -1.31
N SER A 123 8.57 15.84 -2.16
CA SER A 123 7.92 14.60 -2.60
C SER A 123 7.66 13.61 -1.47
N THR A 124 6.57 12.89 -1.62
CA THR A 124 6.11 11.85 -0.68
C THR A 124 6.58 10.47 -1.11
N LEU A 125 6.47 9.50 -0.21
CA LEU A 125 6.68 8.10 -0.55
C LEU A 125 5.75 7.62 -1.67
N ASN A 126 4.52 8.14 -1.72
CA ASN A 126 3.58 7.81 -2.77
C ASN A 126 4.05 8.29 -4.15
N ASP A 127 4.69 9.45 -4.24
CA ASP A 127 5.20 9.98 -5.50
C ASP A 127 6.32 9.07 -6.05
N LEU A 128 7.21 8.62 -5.17
CA LEU A 128 8.22 7.62 -5.54
C LEU A 128 7.58 6.29 -5.95
N ALA A 129 6.56 5.84 -5.22
CA ALA A 129 5.84 4.61 -5.54
C ALA A 129 5.15 4.68 -6.92
N LYS A 130 4.60 5.85 -7.30
CA LYS A 130 4.04 6.07 -8.64
C LYS A 130 5.08 6.02 -9.75
N GLU A 131 6.27 6.58 -9.52
CA GLU A 131 7.39 6.46 -10.47
C GLU A 131 7.84 5.00 -10.63
N ALA A 132 7.89 4.25 -9.53
CA ALA A 132 8.15 2.82 -9.56
C ALA A 132 7.07 2.02 -10.31
N VAL A 133 5.78 2.34 -10.09
CA VAL A 133 4.64 1.76 -10.84
C VAL A 133 4.77 2.05 -12.34
N SER A 134 5.06 3.31 -12.71
CA SER A 134 5.25 3.74 -14.09
C SER A 134 6.38 2.97 -14.79
N LEU A 135 7.45 2.65 -14.05
CA LEU A 135 8.56 1.84 -14.55
C LEU A 135 8.18 0.37 -14.79
N ILE A 136 7.32 -0.21 -13.95
CA ILE A 136 6.86 -1.60 -14.10
C ILE A 136 5.79 -1.71 -15.20
N GLY A 137 4.92 -0.71 -15.35
CA GLY A 137 3.89 -0.62 -16.41
C GLY A 137 2.71 -1.59 -16.28
N GLU A 138 2.87 -2.73 -15.60
CA GLU A 138 1.85 -3.78 -15.48
C GLU A 138 1.14 -3.82 -14.12
N SER A 139 1.67 -3.14 -13.10
CA SER A 139 1.16 -3.21 -11.71
C SER A 139 0.63 -1.86 -11.25
N THR A 140 -0.48 -1.85 -10.52
CA THR A 140 -1.05 -0.62 -9.92
C THR A 140 -0.42 -0.26 -8.58
N VAL A 141 0.24 -1.23 -7.93
CA VAL A 141 0.90 -1.07 -6.64
C VAL A 141 2.27 -1.75 -6.65
N VAL A 142 3.18 -1.29 -5.79
CA VAL A 142 4.56 -1.77 -5.68
C VAL A 142 4.98 -1.99 -4.23
N HIS A 143 5.80 -3.01 -4.00
CA HIS A 143 6.53 -3.16 -2.74
C HIS A 143 7.80 -2.34 -2.82
N LEU A 144 7.89 -1.29 -2.01
CA LEU A 144 9.03 -0.40 -2.00
C LEU A 144 9.95 -0.76 -0.83
N VAL A 145 11.23 -0.94 -1.14
CA VAL A 145 12.29 -1.25 -0.16
C VAL A 145 13.29 -0.11 -0.19
N LEU A 146 13.45 0.55 0.95
CA LEU A 146 14.39 1.66 1.12
C LEU A 146 15.61 1.17 1.90
N PRO A 147 16.78 1.80 1.72
CA PRO A 147 17.95 1.48 2.52
C PRO A 147 17.66 1.71 4.01
N GLY A 148 17.93 0.70 4.85
CA GLY A 148 17.75 0.80 6.30
C GLY A 148 16.32 0.62 6.81
N THR A 149 15.29 0.64 5.95
CA THR A 149 13.92 0.30 6.34
C THR A 149 13.42 -0.94 5.58
N PRO A 150 13.24 -2.07 6.27
CA PRO A 150 12.98 -3.35 5.60
C PRO A 150 11.61 -3.43 4.93
N ARG A 151 10.63 -2.64 5.40
CA ARG A 151 9.27 -2.56 4.84
C ARG A 151 8.66 -1.18 5.06
N VAL A 152 8.13 -0.61 3.99
CA VAL A 152 7.31 0.60 4.02
C VAL A 152 5.85 0.18 4.12
N SER A 153 5.09 0.71 5.09
CA SER A 153 3.65 0.46 5.16
C SER A 153 2.94 1.33 4.12
N PRO A 154 1.84 0.87 3.50
CA PRO A 154 1.03 1.73 2.65
C PRO A 154 0.45 2.94 3.40
N LEU A 155 0.35 2.87 4.74
CA LEU A 155 -0.06 4.00 5.57
C LEU A 155 1.00 5.13 5.64
N ASP A 156 2.24 4.85 5.25
CA ASP A 156 3.31 5.86 5.18
C ASP A 156 3.28 6.63 3.85
N SER A 157 2.33 6.36 2.95
CA SER A 157 2.22 6.98 1.61
C SER A 157 2.29 8.51 1.63
N SER A 158 1.64 9.14 2.62
CA SER A 158 1.59 10.60 2.79
C SER A 158 2.86 11.20 3.43
N ARG A 159 3.78 10.38 3.94
CA ARG A 159 5.01 10.86 4.59
C ARG A 159 6.04 11.33 3.58
N ARG A 160 6.88 12.26 4.01
CA ARG A 160 7.91 12.82 3.15
C ARG A 160 9.01 11.80 2.91
N LEU A 161 9.46 11.75 1.67
CA LEU A 161 10.49 10.81 1.25
C LEU A 161 11.82 11.03 1.97
N VAL A 162 12.16 12.29 2.27
CA VAL A 162 13.37 12.66 3.01
C VAL A 162 13.44 12.12 4.44
N ASP A 163 12.31 11.72 5.03
CA ASP A 163 12.31 11.17 6.39
C ASP A 163 12.80 9.71 6.43
N PHE A 164 12.99 9.08 5.26
CA PHE A 164 13.35 7.67 5.11
C PHE A 164 14.69 7.43 4.39
N LEU A 165 15.34 8.49 3.90
CA LEU A 165 16.61 8.45 3.17
C LEU A 165 17.74 9.00 4.04
#